data_AF-A0A0K2TJI1-F1
#
_entry.id   AF-A0A0K2TJI1-F1
#
_cell.length_a   1.000
_cell.length_b   1.000
_cell.length_c   1.000
_cell.angle_alpha   90.00
_cell.angle_beta   90.00
_cell.angle_gamma   90.00
#
_symmetry.space_group_name_H-M   'P 1'
#
loop_
_entity.id
_entity.type
_entity.pdbx_description
1 polymer ?
#
loop_
_entity_poly.entity_id
_entity_poly.type
_entity_poly.pdbx_seq_one_letter_code
_entity_poly.pdbx_strand_id
1 'polypeptide(L)'
;QSVQIVQLYYENQRSLKEVFRKLSPNYGPHNPPSESTIRRIIEKIEGAGTCWDAPLSGRLRTAGSVGNTAAVAESAVEDREESIRHRSQQLSLSYATTWRILKKNLGLTVYKIQPVQ
;
A
#
# COMPACT_ATOMS: atom_id res chain seq x y z
N GLN A 1 -14.98 12.46 1.04
CA GLN A 1 -15.79 11.53 1.86
C GLN A 1 -15.45 11.74 3.34
N SER A 2 -14.29 11.28 3.84
CA SER A 2 -13.89 11.42 5.26
C SER A 2 -13.80 12.86 5.77
N VAL A 3 -13.30 13.80 4.95
CA VAL A 3 -13.17 15.23 5.32
C VAL A 3 -14.52 15.89 5.58
N GLN A 4 -15.53 15.61 4.74
CA GLN A 4 -16.88 16.16 4.89
C GLN A 4 -17.56 15.65 6.18
N ILE A 5 -17.31 14.38 6.52
CA ILE A 5 -17.85 13.76 7.74
C ILE A 5 -17.27 14.44 8.99
N VAL A 6 -15.95 14.69 9.00
CA VAL A 6 -15.29 15.38 10.13
C VAL A 6 -15.76 16.81 10.27
N GLN A 7 -15.87 17.54 9.17
CA GLN A 7 -16.36 18.92 9.20
C GLN A 7 -17.78 18.99 9.80
N LEU A 8 -18.70 18.14 9.32
CA LEU A 8 -20.04 18.05 9.89
C LEU A 8 -20.04 17.60 11.35
N TYR A 9 -19.10 16.76 11.77
CA TYR A 9 -19.00 16.32 13.17
C TYR A 9 -18.66 17.46 14.12
N TYR A 10 -17.73 18.35 13.73
CA TYR A 10 -17.38 19.51 14.54
C TYR A 10 -18.45 20.60 14.51
N GLU A 11 -19.14 20.80 13.39
CA GLU A 11 -20.23 21.77 13.27
C GLU A 11 -21.49 21.39 14.07
N ASN A 12 -21.76 20.09 14.27
CA ASN A 12 -22.98 19.60 14.94
C ASN A 12 -22.74 19.09 16.38
N GLN A 13 -21.84 19.75 17.12
CA GLN A 13 -21.56 19.44 18.54
C GLN A 13 -21.21 17.96 18.78
N ARG A 14 -20.54 17.30 17.83
CA ARG A 14 -20.12 15.90 17.94
C ARG A 14 -21.25 14.86 18.01
N SER A 15 -22.47 15.21 17.59
CA SER A 15 -23.58 14.27 17.54
C SER A 15 -23.56 13.41 16.27
N LEU A 16 -23.27 12.11 16.41
CA LEU A 16 -23.24 11.16 15.30
C LEU A 16 -24.56 11.05 14.54
N LYS A 17 -25.69 11.15 15.25
CA LYS A 17 -27.05 11.08 14.68
C LYS A 17 -27.36 12.27 13.76
N GLU A 18 -26.99 13.47 14.21
CA GLU A 18 -27.19 14.69 13.43
C GLU A 18 -26.29 14.71 12.19
N VAL A 19 -25.05 14.23 12.33
CA VAL A 19 -24.13 14.04 11.19
C VAL A 19 -24.72 13.06 10.19
N PHE A 20 -25.21 11.89 10.63
CA PHE A 20 -25.84 10.90 9.75
C PHE A 20 -27.08 11.45 9.04
N ARG A 21 -27.92 12.22 9.73
CA ARG A 21 -29.13 12.85 9.15
C ARG A 21 -28.77 13.88 8.08
N LYS A 22 -27.72 14.69 8.31
CA LYS A 22 -27.21 15.67 7.33
C LYS A 22 -26.43 15.01 6.19
N LEU A 23 -25.78 13.87 6.43
CA LEU A 23 -25.08 13.11 5.41
C LEU A 23 -26.05 12.37 4.49
N SER A 24 -27.09 11.73 5.04
CA SER A 24 -28.01 10.84 4.30
C SER A 24 -28.50 11.40 2.95
N PRO A 25 -28.91 12.67 2.83
CA PRO A 25 -29.35 13.24 1.54
C PRO A 25 -28.25 13.34 0.47
N ASN A 26 -26.99 13.43 0.88
CA ASN A 26 -25.85 13.54 -0.03
C ASN A 26 -25.41 12.17 -0.59
N TYR A 27 -25.94 11.08 -0.03
CA TYR A 27 -25.65 9.72 -0.45
C TYR A 27 -26.88 9.10 -1.11
N GLY A 28 -26.66 8.27 -2.13
CA GLY A 28 -27.75 7.56 -2.80
C GLY A 28 -28.51 6.65 -1.81
N PRO A 29 -29.78 6.29 -2.13
CA PRO A 29 -30.70 5.60 -1.22
C PRO A 29 -30.20 4.26 -0.67
N HIS A 30 -29.18 3.66 -1.27
CA HIS A 30 -28.68 2.34 -0.91
C HIS A 30 -27.31 2.31 -0.23
N ASN A 31 -26.63 3.46 -0.05
CA ASN A 31 -25.29 3.44 0.54
C ASN A 31 -24.91 4.68 1.38
N PRO A 32 -25.78 5.16 2.31
CA PRO A 32 -25.33 6.13 3.29
C PRO A 32 -24.34 5.47 4.27
N PRO A 33 -23.25 6.17 4.66
CA PRO A 33 -22.32 5.64 5.63
C PRO A 33 -23.02 5.49 6.98
N SER A 34 -22.97 4.27 7.54
CA SER A 34 -23.57 3.96 8.84
C SER A 34 -22.95 4.79 9.97
N GLU A 35 -23.67 4.95 11.08
CA GLU A 35 -23.13 5.60 12.29
C GLU A 35 -21.83 4.94 12.77
N SER A 36 -21.73 3.60 12.64
CA SER A 36 -20.50 2.86 12.96
C SER A 36 -19.32 3.21 12.05
N THR A 37 -19.59 3.49 10.77
CA THR A 37 -18.58 3.93 9.80
C THR A 37 -18.12 5.35 10.11
N ILE A 38 -19.07 6.25 10.42
CA ILE A 38 -18.77 7.62 10.83
C ILE A 38 -17.88 7.64 12.08
N ARG A 39 -18.24 6.86 13.11
CA ARG A 39 -17.44 6.71 14.33
C ARG A 39 -16.03 6.20 14.04
N ARG A 40 -15.88 5.13 13.26
CA ARG A 40 -14.56 4.59 12.87
C ARG A 40 -13.71 5.63 12.14
N ILE A 41 -14.31 6.46 11.29
CA ILE A 41 -13.61 7.53 10.58
C ILE A 41 -13.11 8.59 11.57
N ILE A 42 -13.93 8.99 12.53
CA ILE A 42 -13.55 9.97 13.56
C ILE A 42 -12.43 9.42 14.44
N GLU A 43 -12.59 8.22 14.99
CA GLU A 43 -11.59 7.54 15.83
C GLU A 43 -10.25 7.41 15.10
N LYS A 44 -10.29 7.03 13.81
CA LYS A 44 -9.10 6.94 12.97
C LYS A 44 -8.42 8.30 12.80
N ILE A 45 -9.18 9.38 12.64
CA ILE A 45 -8.63 10.72 12.44
C ILE A 45 -8.12 11.31 13.75
N GLU A 46 -8.83 11.14 14.86
CA GLU A 46 -8.39 11.58 16.19
C GLU A 46 -7.14 10.81 16.66
N GLY A 47 -7.07 9.51 16.37
CA GLY A 47 -5.93 8.67 16.77
C GLY A 47 -4.71 8.80 15.85
N ALA A 48 -4.89 8.69 14.53
CA ALA A 48 -3.78 8.66 13.57
C ALA A 48 -3.49 10.01 12.91
N GLY A 49 -4.37 11.01 13.03
CA GLY A 49 -4.24 12.32 12.37
C GLY A 49 -4.38 12.26 10.84
N THR A 50 -4.67 11.10 10.27
CA THR A 50 -4.71 10.89 8.81
C THR A 50 -6.13 10.65 8.32
N CYS A 51 -6.55 11.42 7.33
CA CYS A 51 -7.81 11.21 6.62
C CYS A 51 -7.72 10.16 5.49
N TRP A 52 -6.50 9.75 5.14
CA TRP A 52 -6.22 8.78 4.08
C TRP A 52 -6.55 7.35 4.49
N ASP A 53 -7.00 6.52 3.55
CA ASP A 53 -7.18 5.10 3.78
C ASP A 53 -5.85 4.43 4.07
N ALA A 54 -5.81 3.67 5.17
CA ALA A 54 -4.65 2.87 5.48
C ALA A 54 -4.49 1.85 4.36
N PRO A 55 -3.26 1.62 3.86
CA PRO A 55 -3.03 0.56 2.90
C PRO A 55 -3.58 -0.74 3.49
N LEU A 56 -4.38 -1.47 2.71
CA LEU A 56 -4.90 -2.75 3.18
C LEU A 56 -3.73 -3.62 3.63
N SER A 57 -3.88 -4.27 4.78
CA SER A 57 -3.00 -5.33 5.27
C SER A 57 -3.06 -6.49 4.29
N GLY A 58 -2.31 -6.39 3.19
CA GLY A 58 -2.15 -7.45 2.23
C GLY A 58 -1.23 -8.53 2.77
N ARG A 59 -1.31 -9.74 2.21
CA ARG A 59 -0.39 -10.83 2.51
C ARG A 59 1.06 -10.37 2.28
N LEU A 60 1.86 -10.37 3.34
CA LEU A 60 3.30 -10.12 3.25
C LEU A 60 3.92 -11.13 2.28
N ARG A 61 4.65 -10.63 1.28
CA ARG A 61 5.30 -11.47 0.27
C ARG A 61 6.63 -11.99 0.83
N THR A 62 6.61 -13.18 1.44
CA THR A 62 7.80 -13.83 2.04
C THR A 62 9.01 -13.89 1.09
N ALA A 63 8.77 -14.13 -0.19
CA ALA A 63 9.83 -14.26 -1.18
C ALA A 63 10.54 -12.93 -1.50
N GLY A 64 9.90 -11.79 -1.26
CA GLY A 64 10.49 -10.45 -1.36
C GLY A 64 10.85 -9.86 0.00
N SER A 65 11.27 -10.72 0.94
CA SER A 65 11.80 -10.25 2.22
C SER A 65 12.96 -9.27 2.01
N VAL A 66 13.24 -8.44 3.01
CA VAL A 66 14.35 -7.49 2.98
C VAL A 66 15.68 -8.20 2.70
N GLY A 67 15.89 -9.38 3.30
CA GLY A 67 17.10 -10.20 3.09
C GLY A 67 17.25 -10.69 1.65
N ASN A 68 16.19 -11.25 1.05
CA ASN A 68 16.25 -11.72 -0.33
C ASN A 68 16.42 -10.56 -1.32
N THR A 69 15.82 -9.40 -1.01
CA THR A 69 15.96 -8.19 -1.83
C THR A 69 17.39 -7.67 -1.79
N ALA A 70 18.01 -7.63 -0.61
CA ALA A 70 19.40 -7.24 -0.44
C ALA A 70 20.36 -8.18 -1.17
N ALA A 71 20.21 -9.50 -1.01
CA ALA A 71 21.08 -10.48 -1.66
C ALA A 71 20.99 -10.41 -3.21
N VAL A 72 19.79 -10.21 -3.75
CA VAL A 72 19.63 -10.01 -5.21
C VAL A 72 20.21 -8.68 -5.67
N ALA A 73 20.14 -7.62 -4.84
CA ALA A 73 20.74 -6.33 -5.16
C ALA A 73 22.27 -6.38 -5.15
N GLU A 74 22.87 -7.07 -4.17
CA GLU A 74 24.32 -7.28 -4.06
C GLU A 74 24.86 -8.04 -5.26
N SER A 75 24.26 -9.19 -5.58
CA SER A 75 24.61 -9.95 -6.79
C SER A 75 24.48 -9.08 -8.06
N ALA A 76 23.46 -8.21 -8.15
CA ALA A 76 23.25 -7.32 -9.30
C ALA A 76 24.33 -6.23 -9.45
N VAL A 77 24.97 -5.84 -8.34
CA VAL A 77 26.10 -4.91 -8.32
C VAL A 77 27.40 -5.63 -8.66
N GLU A 78 27.61 -6.82 -8.10
CA GLU A 78 28.81 -7.62 -8.32
C GLU A 78 28.96 -8.01 -9.79
N ASP A 79 27.96 -8.69 -10.37
CA ASP A 79 28.05 -9.21 -11.72
C ASP A 79 26.84 -8.83 -12.54
N ARG A 80 26.88 -7.63 -13.10
CA ARG A 80 25.77 -7.01 -13.83
C ARG A 80 25.28 -7.79 -15.07
N GLU A 81 26.16 -8.52 -15.75
CA GLU A 81 25.79 -9.29 -16.96
C GLU A 81 25.24 -10.69 -16.64
N GLU A 82 25.22 -11.08 -15.38
CA GLU A 82 24.80 -12.42 -14.98
C GLU A 82 23.30 -12.66 -15.25
N SER A 83 23.01 -13.79 -15.87
CA SER A 83 21.64 -14.17 -16.20
C SER A 83 20.79 -14.36 -14.95
N ILE A 84 19.52 -14.00 -15.05
CA ILE A 84 18.55 -14.15 -13.95
C ILE A 84 18.47 -15.61 -13.48
N ARG A 85 18.63 -16.57 -14.40
CA ARG A 85 18.60 -18.00 -14.08
C ARG A 85 19.78 -18.41 -13.21
N HIS A 86 20.98 -17.94 -13.52
CA HIS A 86 22.17 -18.26 -12.74
C HIS A 86 22.11 -17.64 -11.34
N ARG A 87 21.75 -16.35 -11.24
CA ARG A 87 21.49 -15.67 -9.95
C ARG A 87 20.48 -16.40 -9.08
N SER A 88 19.39 -16.87 -9.69
CA SER A 88 18.34 -17.60 -8.96
C SER A 88 18.86 -18.91 -8.36
N GLN A 89 19.79 -19.60 -9.05
CA GLN A 89 20.42 -20.82 -8.57
C GLN A 89 21.38 -20.55 -7.40
N GLN A 90 22.25 -19.55 -7.52
CA GLN A 90 23.18 -19.17 -6.44
C GLN A 90 22.44 -18.76 -5.16
N LEU A 91 21.38 -17.96 -5.31
CA LEU A 91 20.61 -17.43 -4.19
C LEU A 91 19.53 -18.40 -3.67
N SER A 92 19.41 -19.60 -4.26
CA SER A 92 18.37 -20.58 -3.94
C SER A 92 16.94 -19.99 -3.99
N LEU A 93 16.70 -19.08 -4.94
CA LEU A 93 15.40 -18.44 -5.17
C LEU A 93 14.78 -18.99 -6.45
N SER A 94 13.45 -18.93 -6.55
CA SER A 94 12.80 -19.22 -7.82
C SER A 94 13.06 -18.11 -8.83
N TYR A 95 13.21 -18.48 -10.10
CA TYR A 95 13.40 -17.54 -11.21
C TYR A 95 12.38 -16.39 -11.19
N ALA A 96 11.11 -16.71 -10.94
CA ALA A 96 10.03 -15.73 -10.88
C ALA A 96 10.19 -14.72 -9.73
N THR A 97 10.72 -15.17 -8.58
CA THR A 97 11.01 -14.30 -7.44
C THR A 97 12.17 -13.36 -7.77
N THR A 98 13.29 -13.89 -8.27
CA THR A 98 14.47 -13.09 -8.65
C THR A 98 14.10 -12.04 -9.71
N TRP A 99 13.35 -12.44 -10.74
CA TRP A 99 12.88 -11.51 -11.78
C TRP A 99 11.96 -10.42 -11.22
N ARG A 100 11.03 -10.75 -10.31
CA ARG A 100 10.16 -9.75 -9.66
C ARG A 100 10.97 -8.80 -8.80
N ILE A 101 11.97 -9.28 -8.07
CA ILE A 101 12.84 -8.42 -7.25
C ILE A 101 13.58 -7.43 -8.17
N LEU A 102 14.26 -7.92 -9.19
CA LEU A 102 14.99 -7.09 -10.15
C LEU A 102 14.08 -6.04 -10.82
N LYS A 103 12.89 -6.44 -11.29
CA LYS A 103 12.01 -5.55 -12.05
C LYS A 103 11.15 -4.61 -11.19
N LYS A 104 10.62 -5.09 -10.06
CA LYS A 104 9.62 -4.35 -9.25
C LYS A 104 10.21 -3.66 -8.02
N ASN A 105 11.23 -4.23 -7.40
CA ASN A 105 11.87 -3.64 -6.23
C ASN A 105 13.08 -2.78 -6.63
N LEU A 106 13.88 -3.27 -7.59
CA LEU A 106 15.10 -2.58 -8.04
C LEU A 106 14.92 -1.76 -9.34
N GLY A 107 13.78 -1.90 -10.03
CA GLY A 107 13.45 -1.12 -11.23
C GLY A 107 14.32 -1.40 -12.45
N LEU A 108 15.06 -2.52 -12.49
CA LEU A 108 15.97 -2.85 -13.59
C LEU A 108 15.19 -3.39 -14.81
N THR A 109 15.37 -2.76 -15.97
CA THR A 109 14.82 -3.22 -17.26
C THR A 109 15.73 -4.27 -17.89
N VAL A 110 15.20 -5.48 -18.03
CA VAL A 110 15.95 -6.65 -18.51
C VAL A 110 15.98 -6.67 -20.05
N TYR A 111 17.09 -6.21 -20.63
CA TYR A 111 17.59 -6.76 -21.90
C TYR A 111 19.11 -6.63 -22.03
N LYS A 112 19.69 -5.64 -21.35
CA LYS A 112 21.10 -5.54 -20.93
C LYS A 112 21.04 -4.74 -19.63
N ILE A 113 21.71 -5.15 -18.55
CA ILE A 113 21.66 -4.37 -17.30
C ILE A 113 22.55 -3.14 -17.50
N GLN A 114 22.10 -2.17 -18.29
CA GLN A 114 22.75 -0.88 -18.44
C GLN A 114 22.05 0.10 -17.49
N PRO A 115 22.80 0.90 -16.71
CA PRO A 115 22.20 1.96 -15.93
C PRO A 115 21.68 3.02 -16.92
N VAL A 116 20.40 3.33 -16.85
CA VAL A 116 19.86 4.54 -17.48
C VAL A 116 20.33 5.72 -16.62
N GLN A 117 21.11 6.62 -17.21
CA GLN A 117 21.50 7.90 -16.60
C GLN A 117 20.34 8.90 -16.63
#